data_AF-A0AAV4IM43-F1
#
_entry.id   AF-A0AAV4IM43-F1
#
_cell.length_a   1.000
_cell.length_b   1.000
_cell.length_c   1.000
_cell.angle_alpha   90.00
_cell.angle_beta   90.00
_cell.angle_gamma   90.00
#
_symmetry.space_group_name_H-M   'P 1'
#
loop_
_entity.id
_entity.type
_entity.pdbx_description
1 polymer ?
#
loop_
_entity_poly.entity_id
_entity_poly.type
_entity_poly.pdbx_seq_one_letter_code
_entity_poly.pdbx_strand_id
1 'polypeptide(L)'
;MHGSVELSPFQKEKLLYYFRFLEPDEDGVLDASSMTRLLEKIFKYTGWSQEDRRAIQCLEVHEAIFEILFEKAEETGGERGKASLATWYAIWSHMLLGVKGMSGFPIWLRLMPKLLFEMIDRDGDEKISAEELLTFHHKLVVPQESPEVLKERSTAAFNQMTDNGAHPLDYQGFEQVFANFLIGRTPYGPGKYIFGCFSHESDLPFTLIQPSVEDE
;
A
#
# COMPACT_ATOMS: atom_id res chain seq x y z
N MET A 1 -18.37 -12.96 10.05
CA MET A 1 -17.17 -13.58 9.45
C MET A 1 -16.62 -14.62 10.41
N HIS A 2 -16.31 -15.84 9.95
CA HIS A 2 -15.71 -16.87 10.81
C HIS A 2 -14.27 -17.10 10.36
N GLY A 3 -13.31 -16.62 11.16
CA GLY A 3 -11.87 -16.78 10.97
C GLY A 3 -11.13 -15.46 10.72
N SER A 4 -10.01 -15.24 11.42
CA SER A 4 -9.05 -14.15 11.16
C SER A 4 -7.63 -14.64 11.43
N VAL A 5 -6.62 -13.98 10.87
CA VAL A 5 -5.21 -14.25 11.16
C VAL A 5 -4.61 -13.19 12.05
N GLU A 6 -3.69 -13.59 12.92
CA GLU A 6 -2.90 -12.61 13.65
C GLU A 6 -1.90 -11.91 12.69
N LEU A 7 -2.05 -10.59 12.60
CA LEU A 7 -1.14 -9.73 11.86
C LEU A 7 0.18 -9.62 12.63
N SER A 8 1.29 -9.94 11.97
CA SER A 8 2.62 -9.71 12.51
C SER A 8 2.87 -8.21 12.79
N PRO A 9 3.79 -7.86 13.70
CA PRO A 9 4.15 -6.47 13.95
C PRO A 9 4.51 -5.71 12.67
N PHE A 10 5.27 -6.35 11.79
CA PHE A 10 5.68 -5.75 10.52
C PHE A 10 4.54 -5.58 9.52
N GLN A 11 3.55 -6.49 9.50
CA GLN A 11 2.34 -6.29 8.69
C GLN A 11 1.55 -5.08 9.19
N LYS A 12 1.37 -4.93 10.51
CA LYS A 12 0.71 -3.75 11.08
C LYS A 12 1.44 -2.48 10.70
N GLU A 13 2.77 -2.48 10.77
CA GLU A 13 3.59 -1.34 10.34
C GLU A 13 3.33 -0.97 8.87
N LYS A 14 3.46 -1.91 7.94
CA LYS A 14 3.14 -1.67 6.52
C LYS A 14 1.72 -1.15 6.29
N LEU A 15 0.75 -1.75 6.98
CA LEU A 15 -0.65 -1.36 6.89
C LEU A 15 -0.92 0.02 7.50
N LEU A 16 -0.15 0.47 8.49
CA LEU A 16 -0.21 1.83 9.02
C LEU A 16 0.24 2.85 7.97
N TYR A 17 1.32 2.57 7.23
CA TYR A 17 1.77 3.45 6.16
C TYR A 17 0.72 3.54 5.03
N TYR A 18 0.09 2.42 4.68
CA TYR A 18 -1.01 2.45 3.71
C TYR A 18 -2.25 3.17 4.26
N PHE A 19 -2.59 2.97 5.54
CA PHE A 19 -3.68 3.71 6.18
C PHE A 19 -3.45 5.22 6.13
N ARG A 20 -2.22 5.69 6.43
CA ARG A 20 -1.85 7.11 6.33
C ARG A 20 -1.91 7.63 4.90
N PHE A 21 -1.52 6.81 3.92
CA PHE A 21 -1.65 7.15 2.51
C PHE A 21 -3.11 7.38 2.10
N LEU A 22 -4.08 6.75 2.77
CA LEU A 22 -5.51 6.99 2.54
C LEU A 22 -6.05 8.29 3.18
N GLU A 23 -5.17 9.14 3.71
CA GLU A 23 -5.46 10.49 4.23
C GLU A 23 -6.52 10.51 5.36
N PRO A 24 -6.31 9.82 6.50
CA PRO A 24 -7.19 9.92 7.66
C PRO A 24 -7.25 11.36 8.21
N ASP A 25 -8.30 11.66 8.95
CA ASP A 25 -8.48 12.97 9.60
C ASP A 25 -7.50 13.19 10.78
N GLU A 26 -7.66 14.32 11.46
CA GLU A 26 -6.84 14.71 12.61
C GLU A 26 -6.97 13.75 13.81
N ASP A 27 -8.08 13.02 13.89
CA ASP A 27 -8.35 12.00 14.91
C ASP A 27 -7.84 10.61 14.51
N GLY A 28 -7.22 10.49 13.32
CA GLY A 28 -6.69 9.23 12.80
C GLY A 28 -7.76 8.27 12.30
N VAL A 29 -8.87 8.81 11.77
CA VAL A 29 -10.01 8.06 11.25
C VAL A 29 -10.18 8.31 9.75
N LEU A 30 -10.41 7.25 8.99
CA LEU A 30 -10.84 7.35 7.59
C LEU A 30 -12.34 7.61 7.53
N ASP A 31 -12.73 8.57 6.71
CA ASP A 31 -14.10 9.03 6.50
C ASP A 31 -14.35 9.39 5.02
N ALA A 32 -15.55 9.85 4.68
CA ALA A 32 -15.88 10.24 3.31
C ALA A 32 -14.97 11.35 2.77
N SER A 33 -14.52 12.28 3.63
CA SER A 33 -13.61 13.35 3.25
C SER A 33 -12.18 12.87 2.99
N SER A 34 -11.78 11.74 3.57
CA SER A 34 -10.47 11.12 3.34
C SER A 34 -10.28 10.74 1.88
N MET A 35 -11.31 10.18 1.24
CA MET A 35 -11.31 9.88 -0.19
C MET A 35 -11.13 11.15 -1.03
N THR A 36 -11.86 12.23 -0.69
CA THR A 36 -11.72 13.52 -1.39
C THR A 36 -10.30 14.05 -1.29
N ARG A 37 -9.72 14.09 -0.08
CA ARG A 37 -8.34 14.56 0.15
C ARG A 37 -7.32 13.74 -0.64
N LEU A 38 -7.48 12.41 -0.63
CA LEU A 38 -6.62 11.49 -1.38
C LEU A 38 -6.68 11.76 -2.89
N LEU A 39 -7.88 11.82 -3.46
CA LEU A 39 -8.05 12.02 -4.90
C LEU A 39 -7.55 13.41 -5.35
N GLU A 40 -7.80 14.46 -4.57
CA GLU A 40 -7.23 15.79 -4.83
C GLU A 40 -5.70 15.74 -4.87
N LYS A 41 -5.09 15.04 -3.91
CA LYS A 41 -3.63 14.87 -3.83
C LYS A 41 -3.09 14.06 -5.00
N ILE A 42 -3.76 12.97 -5.38
CA ILE A 42 -3.40 12.15 -6.55
C ILE A 42 -3.50 12.98 -7.83
N PHE A 43 -4.61 13.65 -8.09
CA PHE A 43 -4.79 14.42 -9.33
C PHE A 43 -3.86 15.63 -9.41
N LYS A 44 -3.56 16.26 -8.28
CA LYS A 44 -2.53 17.31 -8.23
C LYS A 44 -1.14 16.76 -8.58
N TYR A 45 -0.81 15.57 -8.11
CA TYR A 45 0.47 14.92 -8.40
C TYR A 45 0.54 14.44 -9.85
N THR A 46 -0.50 13.78 -10.36
CA THR A 46 -0.49 13.18 -11.68
C THR A 46 -0.72 14.18 -12.80
N GLY A 47 -1.48 15.26 -12.53
CA GLY A 47 -1.93 16.20 -13.55
C GLY A 47 -2.97 15.62 -14.51
N TRP A 48 -3.57 14.48 -14.18
CA TRP A 48 -4.62 13.87 -15.02
C TRP A 48 -5.86 14.77 -15.08
N SER A 49 -6.45 14.89 -16.26
CA SER A 49 -7.73 15.57 -16.43
C SER A 49 -8.89 14.64 -16.06
N GLN A 50 -10.08 15.20 -15.83
CA GLN A 50 -11.28 14.40 -15.52
C GLN A 50 -11.72 13.47 -16.67
N GLU A 51 -11.28 13.76 -17.90
CA GLU A 51 -11.56 12.94 -19.08
C GLU A 51 -10.49 11.85 -19.30
N ASP A 52 -9.39 11.88 -18.55
CA ASP A 52 -8.34 10.88 -18.62
C ASP A 52 -8.88 9.54 -18.09
N ARG A 53 -8.72 8.48 -18.89
CA ARG A 53 -9.14 7.12 -18.49
C ARG A 53 -8.50 6.68 -17.18
N ARG A 54 -7.27 7.11 -16.91
CA ARG A 54 -6.55 6.83 -15.66
C ARG A 54 -7.18 7.54 -14.48
N ALA A 55 -7.65 8.78 -14.65
CA ALA A 55 -8.36 9.51 -13.60
C ALA A 55 -9.71 8.86 -13.27
N ILE A 56 -10.46 8.46 -14.29
CA ILE A 56 -11.74 7.75 -14.12
C ILE A 56 -11.51 6.43 -13.38
N GLN A 57 -10.56 5.62 -13.83
CA GLN A 57 -10.22 4.36 -13.16
C GLN A 57 -9.72 4.57 -11.72
N CYS A 58 -8.93 5.62 -11.48
CA CYS A 58 -8.47 5.98 -10.15
C CYS A 58 -9.64 6.27 -9.21
N LEU A 59 -10.63 7.03 -9.67
CA LEU A 59 -11.84 7.32 -8.92
C LEU A 59 -12.62 6.04 -8.60
N GLU A 60 -12.94 5.23 -9.61
CA GLU A 60 -13.74 4.01 -9.44
C GLU A 60 -13.09 3.01 -8.48
N VAL A 61 -11.76 2.83 -8.58
CA VAL A 61 -11.03 1.92 -7.69
C VAL A 61 -11.03 2.43 -6.25
N HIS A 62 -10.85 3.73 -6.02
CA HIS A 62 -10.86 4.29 -4.67
C HIS A 62 -12.28 4.35 -4.08
N GLU A 63 -13.31 4.63 -4.88
CA GLU A 63 -14.70 4.52 -4.44
C GLU A 63 -15.02 3.11 -3.94
N ALA A 64 -14.63 2.08 -4.71
CA ALA A 64 -14.80 0.69 -4.29
C ALA A 64 -14.01 0.35 -3.01
N ILE A 65 -12.80 0.90 -2.84
CA ILE A 65 -12.02 0.75 -1.60
C ILE A 65 -12.79 1.30 -0.41
N PHE A 66 -13.22 2.56 -0.48
CA PHE A 66 -13.85 3.24 0.64
C PHE A 66 -15.23 2.66 0.95
N GLU A 67 -16.01 2.29 -0.06
CA GLU A 67 -17.30 1.60 0.13
C GLU A 67 -17.13 0.29 0.90
N ILE A 68 -16.23 -0.59 0.42
CA ILE A 68 -15.99 -1.89 1.05
C ILE A 68 -15.35 -1.71 2.43
N LEU A 69 -14.43 -0.75 2.58
CA LEU A 69 -13.82 -0.43 3.87
C LEU A 69 -14.89 -0.06 4.90
N PHE A 70 -15.84 0.81 4.54
CA PHE A 70 -16.88 1.25 5.47
C PHE A 70 -17.96 0.19 5.72
N GLU A 71 -18.31 -0.61 4.72
CA GLU A 71 -19.17 -1.78 4.91
C GLU A 71 -18.55 -2.74 5.93
N LYS A 72 -17.26 -3.07 5.76
CA LYS A 72 -16.53 -4.00 6.63
C LYS A 72 -16.25 -3.40 8.02
N ALA A 73 -16.08 -2.09 8.11
CA ALA A 73 -15.99 -1.38 9.38
C ALA A 73 -17.29 -1.51 10.18
N GLU A 74 -18.44 -1.33 9.54
CA GLU A 74 -19.76 -1.48 10.16
C GLU A 74 -19.99 -2.94 10.61
N GLU A 75 -19.66 -3.92 9.76
CA GLU A 75 -19.76 -5.35 10.09
C GLU A 75 -18.87 -5.78 11.28
N THR A 76 -17.78 -5.06 11.53
CA THR A 76 -16.87 -5.31 12.66
C THR A 76 -17.22 -4.51 13.91
N GLY A 77 -18.39 -3.84 13.91
CA GLY A 77 -18.91 -3.06 15.04
C GLY A 77 -18.38 -1.62 15.13
N GLY A 78 -17.74 -1.14 14.06
CA GLY A 78 -17.31 0.25 13.92
C GLY A 78 -18.46 1.22 13.62
N GLU A 79 -18.15 2.52 13.65
CA GLU A 79 -19.11 3.56 13.28
C GLU A 79 -19.31 3.57 11.76
N ARG A 80 -20.57 3.70 11.33
CA ARG A 80 -20.94 3.72 9.91
C ARG A 80 -20.22 4.85 9.17
N GLY A 81 -19.63 4.51 8.03
CA GLY A 81 -18.92 5.49 7.19
C GLY A 81 -17.58 5.97 7.76
N LYS A 82 -17.06 5.29 8.79
CA LYS A 82 -15.78 5.59 9.41
C LYS A 82 -14.96 4.32 9.64
N ALA A 83 -13.63 4.44 9.56
CA ALA A 83 -12.72 3.36 9.90
C ALA A 83 -11.51 3.90 10.67
N SER A 84 -11.40 3.50 11.94
CA SER A 84 -10.19 3.73 12.74
C SER A 84 -9.05 2.80 12.30
N LEU A 85 -7.82 3.08 12.75
CA LEU A 85 -6.69 2.16 12.54
C LEU A 85 -6.93 0.76 13.12
N ALA A 86 -7.62 0.66 14.26
CA ALA A 86 -7.97 -0.63 14.86
C ALA A 86 -8.93 -1.42 13.97
N THR A 87 -9.95 -0.72 13.42
CA THR A 87 -10.89 -1.28 12.44
C THR A 87 -10.17 -1.72 11.16
N TRP A 88 -9.25 -0.90 10.66
CA TRP A 88 -8.40 -1.23 9.51
C TRP A 88 -7.63 -2.54 9.73
N TYR A 89 -6.95 -2.69 10.86
CA TYR A 89 -6.26 -3.94 11.18
C TYR A 89 -7.21 -5.14 11.31
N ALA A 90 -8.40 -4.95 11.88
CA ALA A 90 -9.40 -6.01 11.94
C ALA A 90 -9.87 -6.43 10.54
N ILE A 91 -10.04 -5.50 9.59
CA ILE A 91 -10.41 -5.84 8.22
C ILE A 91 -9.29 -6.65 7.55
N TRP A 92 -8.04 -6.21 7.67
CA TRP A 92 -6.89 -6.92 7.09
C TRP A 92 -6.64 -8.29 7.71
N SER A 93 -6.91 -8.48 9.01
CA SER A 93 -6.78 -9.79 9.66
C SER A 93 -7.74 -10.83 9.07
N HIS A 94 -8.93 -10.40 8.62
CA HIS A 94 -9.86 -11.29 7.92
C HIS A 94 -9.46 -11.45 6.44
N MET A 95 -9.06 -10.36 5.77
CA MET A 95 -8.73 -10.37 4.35
C MET A 95 -7.50 -11.21 4.01
N LEU A 96 -6.52 -11.29 4.92
CA LEU A 96 -5.29 -12.06 4.71
C LEU A 96 -5.43 -13.56 5.05
N LEU A 97 -6.58 -13.99 5.57
CA LEU A 97 -6.82 -15.40 5.89
C LEU A 97 -6.77 -16.26 4.63
N GLY A 98 -5.80 -17.18 4.57
CA GLY A 98 -5.66 -18.14 3.47
C GLY A 98 -5.15 -17.56 2.14
N VAL A 99 -4.82 -16.26 2.08
CA VAL A 99 -4.32 -15.62 0.85
C VAL A 99 -2.86 -15.97 0.62
N LYS A 100 -2.55 -16.51 -0.57
CA LYS A 100 -1.19 -16.90 -0.99
C LYS A 100 -0.64 -16.07 -2.15
N GLY A 101 -1.43 -15.16 -2.71
CA GLY A 101 -1.05 -14.33 -3.85
C GLY A 101 -2.17 -13.37 -4.26
N MET A 102 -1.90 -12.56 -5.29
CA MET A 102 -2.82 -11.49 -5.71
C MET A 102 -4.22 -11.99 -6.08
N SER A 103 -4.34 -13.20 -6.65
CA SER A 103 -5.62 -13.80 -7.04
C SER A 103 -6.57 -14.05 -5.86
N GLY A 104 -6.06 -14.10 -4.62
CA GLY A 104 -6.87 -14.25 -3.42
C GLY A 104 -7.55 -12.96 -2.94
N PHE A 105 -7.23 -11.81 -3.55
CA PHE A 105 -7.76 -10.51 -3.15
C PHE A 105 -8.97 -10.07 -4.01
N PRO A 106 -9.84 -9.21 -3.46
CA PRO A 106 -10.94 -8.60 -4.20
C PRO A 106 -10.43 -7.79 -5.41
N ILE A 107 -11.31 -7.60 -6.41
CA ILE A 107 -10.95 -6.99 -7.70
C ILE A 107 -10.29 -5.62 -7.52
N TRP A 108 -10.85 -4.74 -6.70
CA TRP A 108 -10.29 -3.40 -6.48
C TRP A 108 -8.83 -3.45 -6.03
N LEU A 109 -8.47 -4.37 -5.13
CA LEU A 109 -7.12 -4.50 -4.60
C LEU A 109 -6.16 -5.09 -5.65
N ARG A 110 -6.70 -5.89 -6.58
CA ARG A 110 -5.96 -6.37 -7.75
C ARG A 110 -5.75 -5.29 -8.81
N LEU A 111 -6.55 -4.23 -8.82
CA LEU A 111 -6.38 -3.09 -9.74
C LEU A 111 -5.42 -2.02 -9.18
N MET A 112 -5.27 -1.93 -7.87
CA MET A 112 -4.35 -1.00 -7.20
C MET A 112 -2.90 -1.02 -7.70
N PRO A 113 -2.23 -2.18 -7.93
CA PRO A 113 -0.84 -2.15 -8.39
C PRO A 113 -0.71 -1.48 -9.76
N LYS A 114 -1.66 -1.70 -10.67
CA LYS A 114 -1.65 -1.06 -12.00
C LYS A 114 -1.86 0.45 -11.90
N LEU A 115 -2.78 0.87 -11.05
CA LEU A 115 -3.03 2.28 -10.79
C LEU A 115 -1.78 2.98 -10.22
N LEU A 116 -1.17 2.40 -9.18
CA LEU A 116 0.06 2.93 -8.58
C LEU A 116 1.21 2.96 -9.59
N PHE A 117 1.36 1.91 -10.39
CA PHE A 117 2.38 1.85 -11.44
C PHE A 117 2.23 3.03 -12.41
N GLU A 118 1.01 3.29 -12.92
CA GLU A 118 0.74 4.40 -13.83
C GLU A 118 0.86 5.79 -13.19
N MET A 119 0.76 5.88 -11.87
CA MET A 119 1.04 7.11 -11.12
C MET A 119 2.55 7.35 -11.02
N ILE A 120 3.35 6.30 -10.91
CA ILE A 120 4.81 6.38 -10.72
C ILE A 120 5.53 6.52 -12.07
N ASP A 121 5.16 5.74 -13.08
CA ASP A 121 5.67 5.81 -14.46
C ASP A 121 5.13 7.07 -15.16
N ARG A 122 5.92 8.14 -15.12
CA ARG A 122 5.55 9.49 -15.57
C ARG A 122 5.90 9.72 -17.02
N ASP A 123 6.97 9.11 -17.52
CA ASP A 123 7.37 9.24 -18.92
C ASP A 123 6.70 8.21 -19.84
N GLY A 124 6.09 7.16 -19.27
CA GLY A 124 5.31 6.16 -19.99
C GLY A 124 6.18 5.14 -20.73
N ASP A 125 7.41 4.91 -20.27
CA ASP A 125 8.34 3.94 -20.86
C ASP A 125 8.08 2.48 -20.40
N GLU A 126 7.00 2.28 -19.63
CA GLU A 126 6.56 1.03 -19.04
C GLU A 126 7.53 0.47 -17.98
N LYS A 127 8.36 1.32 -17.39
CA LYS A 127 9.26 1.00 -16.28
C LYS A 127 9.27 2.15 -15.27
N ILE A 128 9.43 1.79 -14.01
CA ILE A 128 9.70 2.78 -12.96
C ILE A 128 11.21 3.01 -12.90
N SER A 129 11.62 4.26 -12.99
CA SER A 129 13.00 4.71 -12.72
C SER A 129 13.22 5.07 -11.24
N ALA A 130 14.49 5.23 -10.85
CA ALA A 130 14.84 5.66 -9.49
C ALA A 130 14.35 7.10 -9.20
N GLU A 131 14.43 7.96 -10.21
CA GLU A 131 13.98 9.35 -10.17
C GLU A 131 12.45 9.47 -10.02
N GLU A 132 11.70 8.63 -10.72
CA GLU A 132 10.25 8.55 -10.60
C GLU A 132 9.81 8.03 -9.24
N LEU A 133 10.44 6.96 -8.74
CA LEU A 133 10.14 6.43 -7.42
C LEU A 133 10.45 7.45 -6.32
N LEU A 134 11.57 8.18 -6.43
CA LEU A 134 11.91 9.28 -5.53
C LEU A 134 10.86 10.40 -5.59
N THR A 135 10.44 10.77 -6.80
CA THR A 135 9.43 11.81 -7.01
C THR A 135 8.09 11.41 -6.40
N PHE A 136 7.67 10.16 -6.59
CA PHE A 136 6.48 9.59 -5.98
C PHE A 136 6.55 9.63 -4.45
N HIS A 137 7.65 9.17 -3.85
CA HIS A 137 7.81 9.22 -2.39
C HIS A 137 7.73 10.64 -1.85
N HIS A 138 8.44 11.58 -2.49
CA HIS A 138 8.49 12.97 -2.04
C HIS A 138 7.20 13.74 -2.27
N LYS A 139 6.47 13.49 -3.36
CA LYS A 139 5.28 14.30 -3.70
C LYS A 139 3.99 13.71 -3.17
N LEU A 140 3.90 12.38 -3.03
CA LEU A 140 2.66 11.70 -2.72
C LEU A 140 2.69 10.91 -1.41
N VAL A 141 3.81 10.29 -1.05
CA VAL A 141 3.82 9.35 0.08
C VAL A 141 4.23 10.02 1.39
N VAL A 142 5.35 10.74 1.41
CA VAL A 142 5.94 11.36 2.62
C VAL A 142 6.47 12.78 2.30
N PRO A 143 5.59 13.73 1.92
CA PRO A 143 5.99 15.09 1.52
C PRO A 143 6.64 15.93 2.62
N GLN A 144 6.54 15.50 3.87
CA GLN A 144 7.13 16.16 5.04
C GLN A 144 8.60 15.78 5.30
N GLU A 145 9.11 14.73 4.66
CA GLU A 145 10.49 14.26 4.88
C GLU A 145 11.50 15.10 4.10
N SER A 146 12.70 15.32 4.64
CA SER A 146 13.73 16.11 3.97
C SER A 146 14.18 15.47 2.64
N PRO A 147 14.44 16.25 1.58
CA PRO A 147 14.87 15.74 0.28
C PRO A 147 16.12 14.85 0.34
N GLU A 148 17.09 15.16 1.20
CA GLU A 148 18.33 14.41 1.35
C GLU A 148 18.08 12.99 1.87
N VAL A 149 17.29 12.87 2.95
CA VAL A 149 16.91 11.59 3.54
C VAL A 149 16.03 10.79 2.59
N LEU A 150 15.11 11.43 1.88
CA LEU A 150 14.27 10.77 0.88
C LEU A 150 15.06 10.23 -0.30
N LYS A 151 16.08 10.96 -0.75
CA LYS A 151 16.95 10.50 -1.83
C LYS A 151 17.65 9.21 -1.43
N GLU A 152 18.32 9.18 -0.29
CA GLU A 152 19.00 7.98 0.22
C GLU A 152 18.03 6.79 0.33
N ARG A 153 16.89 7.00 0.99
CA ARG A 153 15.89 5.97 1.25
C ARG A 153 15.22 5.46 -0.02
N SER A 154 14.89 6.34 -0.97
CA SER A 154 14.28 5.96 -2.25
C SER A 154 15.26 5.23 -3.15
N THR A 155 16.54 5.61 -3.16
CA THR A 155 17.58 4.86 -3.88
C THR A 155 17.74 3.46 -3.29
N ALA A 156 17.78 3.32 -1.96
CA ALA A 156 17.83 2.02 -1.31
C ALA A 156 16.59 1.15 -1.60
N ALA A 157 15.40 1.78 -1.65
CA ALA A 157 14.17 1.13 -2.05
C ALA A 157 14.23 0.62 -3.49
N PHE A 158 14.63 1.48 -4.43
CA PHE A 158 14.75 1.15 -5.84
C PHE A 158 15.71 -0.02 -6.07
N ASN A 159 16.88 0.00 -5.43
CA ASN A 159 17.85 -1.08 -5.51
C ASN A 159 17.28 -2.40 -4.99
N GLN A 160 16.49 -2.39 -3.91
CA GLN A 160 15.86 -3.62 -3.43
C GLN A 160 14.72 -4.11 -4.32
N MET A 161 13.93 -3.21 -4.91
CA MET A 161 12.85 -3.57 -5.83
C MET A 161 13.37 -4.14 -7.16
N THR A 162 14.60 -3.80 -7.55
CA THR A 162 15.23 -4.19 -8.82
C THR A 162 16.32 -5.25 -8.67
N ASP A 163 16.58 -5.73 -7.45
CA ASP A 163 17.75 -6.54 -7.11
C ASP A 163 19.06 -5.94 -7.66
N ASN A 164 19.32 -4.69 -7.27
CA ASN A 164 20.45 -3.87 -7.72
C ASN A 164 20.55 -3.73 -9.25
N GLY A 165 19.40 -3.64 -9.91
CA GLY A 165 19.30 -3.52 -11.37
C GLY A 165 19.38 -4.84 -12.14
N ALA A 166 19.40 -5.99 -11.47
CA ALA A 166 19.32 -7.29 -12.14
C ALA A 166 17.97 -7.49 -12.87
N HIS A 167 16.91 -6.84 -12.37
CA HIS A 167 15.58 -6.86 -12.95
C HIS A 167 15.03 -5.43 -13.12
N PRO A 168 14.47 -5.08 -14.29
CA PRO A 168 13.78 -3.81 -14.45
C PRO A 168 12.52 -3.78 -13.57
N LEU A 169 12.15 -2.60 -13.09
CA LEU A 169 10.90 -2.42 -12.35
C LEU A 169 9.75 -2.11 -13.32
N ASP A 170 9.42 -3.08 -14.17
CA ASP A 170 8.23 -3.05 -15.02
C ASP A 170 6.95 -3.39 -14.22
N TYR A 171 5.79 -3.37 -14.88
CA TYR A 171 4.52 -3.66 -14.22
C TYR A 171 4.50 -5.05 -13.54
N GLN A 172 5.07 -6.08 -14.17
CA GLN A 172 5.09 -7.42 -13.60
C GLN A 172 5.95 -7.47 -12.34
N GLY A 173 7.13 -6.83 -12.36
CA GLY A 173 7.99 -6.68 -11.19
C GLY A 173 7.28 -5.89 -10.07
N PHE A 174 6.64 -4.78 -10.42
CA PHE A 174 5.93 -3.96 -9.45
C PHE A 174 4.73 -4.68 -8.82
N GLU A 175 3.97 -5.47 -9.58
CA GLU A 175 2.87 -6.29 -9.04
C GLU A 175 3.37 -7.30 -8.00
N GLN A 176 4.54 -7.90 -8.21
CA GLN A 176 5.17 -8.80 -7.22
C GLN A 176 5.61 -8.04 -5.96
N VAL A 177 6.18 -6.84 -6.13
CA VAL A 177 6.53 -5.95 -5.02
C VAL A 177 5.28 -5.57 -4.21
N PHE A 178 4.16 -5.29 -4.88
CA PHE A 178 2.87 -5.03 -4.23
C PHE A 178 2.29 -6.26 -3.53
N ALA A 179 2.38 -7.44 -4.13
CA ALA A 179 1.98 -8.70 -3.48
C ALA A 179 2.81 -8.95 -2.20
N ASN A 180 4.12 -8.67 -2.25
CA ASN A 180 5.00 -8.72 -1.09
C ASN A 180 4.61 -7.68 -0.01
N PHE A 181 4.18 -6.48 -0.42
CA PHE A 181 3.65 -5.47 0.49
C PHE A 181 2.42 -5.99 1.25
N LEU A 182 1.47 -6.63 0.57
CA LEU A 182 0.26 -7.14 1.22
C LEU A 182 0.49 -8.35 2.11
N ILE A 183 1.24 -9.35 1.61
CA ILE A 183 1.30 -10.69 2.22
C ILE A 183 2.54 -10.86 3.11
N GLY A 184 3.64 -10.16 2.79
CA GLY A 184 4.92 -10.35 3.47
C GLY A 184 4.84 -10.13 4.97
N ARG A 185 5.37 -11.07 5.77
CA ARG A 185 5.35 -11.01 7.24
C ARG A 185 6.66 -10.47 7.83
N THR A 186 7.70 -10.31 7.01
CA THR A 186 9.07 -10.00 7.44
C THR A 186 9.61 -8.73 6.78
N PRO A 187 10.55 -8.01 7.42
CA PRO A 187 11.08 -6.72 6.94
C PRO A 187 12.04 -6.80 5.75
N TYR A 188 12.35 -8.00 5.26
CA TYR A 188 13.34 -8.22 4.20
C TYR A 188 12.76 -8.09 2.79
N GLY A 189 11.43 -7.98 2.65
CA GLY A 189 10.78 -7.86 1.35
C GLY A 189 10.79 -6.42 0.81
N PRO A 190 10.94 -6.22 -0.51
CA PRO A 190 11.00 -4.88 -1.12
C PRO A 190 9.66 -4.14 -1.07
N GLY A 191 8.54 -4.84 -0.88
CA GLY A 191 7.19 -4.25 -0.87
C GLY A 191 6.98 -3.21 0.22
N LYS A 192 7.76 -3.26 1.31
CA LYS A 192 7.65 -2.29 2.42
C LYS A 192 7.84 -0.84 1.96
N TYR A 193 8.62 -0.63 0.92
CA TYR A 193 8.97 0.72 0.49
C TYR A 193 7.88 1.45 -0.27
N ILE A 194 6.86 0.76 -0.82
CA ILE A 194 5.82 1.37 -1.66
C ILE A 194 5.18 2.60 -0.99
N PHE A 195 4.85 2.49 0.29
CA PHE A 195 4.24 3.58 1.06
C PHE A 195 5.21 4.22 2.07
N GLY A 196 6.52 4.13 1.82
CA GLY A 196 7.53 4.87 2.58
C GLY A 196 7.89 4.29 3.95
N CYS A 197 7.69 2.99 4.16
CA CYS A 197 8.18 2.29 5.36
C CYS A 197 9.70 2.08 5.27
N PHE A 198 10.46 3.14 5.57
CA PHE A 198 11.93 3.17 5.44
C PHE A 198 12.67 2.78 6.71
N SER A 199 12.10 3.08 7.87
CA SER A 199 12.71 2.86 9.17
C SER A 199 12.06 1.66 9.85
N HIS A 200 12.57 0.47 9.55
CA HIS A 200 12.39 -0.66 10.44
C HIS A 200 13.68 -0.76 11.27
N GLU A 201 13.61 -0.55 12.58
CA GLU A 201 14.75 -0.83 13.46
C GLU A 201 15.01 -2.34 13.41
N SER A 202 16.01 -2.72 12.62
CA SER A 202 16.45 -4.10 12.40
C SER A 202 17.15 -4.74 13.60
N ASP A 203 16.95 -4.21 14.81
CA ASP A 203 17.56 -4.71 16.04
C ASP A 203 16.79 -5.90 16.64
N LEU A 204 15.70 -6.33 16.01
CA LEU A 204 15.01 -7.55 16.40
C LEU A 204 15.76 -8.77 15.83
N PRO A 205 16.22 -9.71 16.67
CA PRO A 205 16.85 -10.93 16.20
C PRO A 205 15.88 -11.69 15.28
N PHE A 206 16.42 -12.36 14.26
CA PHE A 206 15.63 -13.20 13.35
C PHE A 206 14.79 -14.19 14.14
N THR A 207 13.47 -14.00 14.14
CA THR A 207 12.51 -14.95 14.72
C THR A 207 11.78 -15.64 13.59
N LEU A 208 11.80 -16.97 13.57
CA LEU A 208 10.92 -17.75 12.70
C LEU A 208 9.46 -17.39 13.04
N ILE A 209 8.77 -16.73 12.13
CA ILE A 209 7.31 -16.59 12.19
C ILE A 209 6.77 -17.93 11.68
N GLN A 210 6.36 -18.78 12.62
CA GLN A 210 6.01 -20.21 12.45
C GLN A 210 5.43 -20.61 11.07
N PRO A 211 5.88 -21.72 10.47
CA PRO A 211 5.14 -22.41 9.42
C PRO A 211 4.11 -23.38 10.01
N SER A 212 2.95 -23.45 9.32
CA SER A 212 1.86 -24.46 9.34
C SER A 212 1.55 -25.20 10.64
N VAL A 213 0.31 -25.03 11.10
CA VAL A 213 -0.37 -25.97 11.99
C VAL A 213 -0.21 -27.38 11.38
N GLU A 214 0.43 -28.28 12.10
CA GLU A 214 0.48 -29.70 11.74
C GLU A 214 -0.94 -30.24 11.80
N ASP A 215 -1.42 -30.82 10.68
CA ASP A 215 -2.69 -31.53 10.62
C ASP A 215 -2.61 -32.75 11.56
N GLU A 216 -3.47 -32.81 12.57
CA GLU A 216 -3.79 -34.02 13.34
C GLU A 216 -4.84 -34.88 12.63
#